data_AF-A0A914GA96-F1
#
_entry.id   AF-A0A914GA96-F1
#
_cell.length_a   1.000
_cell.length_b   1.000
_cell.length_c   1.000
_cell.angle_alpha   90.00
_cell.angle_beta   90.00
_cell.angle_gamma   90.00
#
_symmetry.space_group_name_H-M   'P 1'
#
loop_
_entity.id
_entity.type
_entity.pdbx_description
1 polymer ?
#
loop_
_entity_poly.entity_id
_entity_poly.type
_entity_poly.pdbx_seq_one_letter_code
_entity_poly.pdbx_strand_id
1 'polypeptide(L)'
;MSSTTSNEISIIFDNPTGIYAPGSLLTGTVIIILSKPKKSRRITIHAYGHAKTGFTKTHYHDSKNEQYHYSCKKSYLDHCIPVWKPSNGHEKEELQP
;
A
#
# COMPACT_ATOMS: atom_id res chain seq x y z
N MET A 1 18.60 33.15 4.27
CA MET A 1 18.44 31.74 4.71
C MET A 1 17.26 31.15 3.95
N SER A 2 17.51 30.20 3.06
CA SER A 2 16.47 29.63 2.18
C SER A 2 15.71 28.56 2.95
N SER A 3 14.45 28.81 3.29
CA SER A 3 13.58 27.86 3.99
C SER A 3 13.10 26.80 3.00
N THR A 4 13.73 25.63 3.00
CA THR A 4 13.32 24.48 2.19
C THR A 4 11.92 24.04 2.63
N THR A 5 10.90 24.38 1.85
CA THR A 5 9.50 24.05 2.10
C THR A 5 9.18 22.64 1.59
N SER A 6 9.67 21.62 2.30
CA SER A 6 9.42 20.21 1.93
C SER A 6 8.04 19.75 2.45
N ASN A 7 7.33 18.98 1.63
CA ASN A 7 6.19 18.19 2.10
C ASN A 7 6.71 16.82 2.53
N GLU A 8 6.16 16.26 3.60
CA GLU A 8 6.55 14.94 4.10
C GLU A 8 5.34 14.03 4.22
N ILE A 9 5.51 12.74 3.89
CA ILE A 9 4.53 11.69 4.10
C ILE A 9 5.25 10.52 4.76
N SER A 10 4.78 10.13 5.94
CA SER A 10 5.38 9.08 6.74
C SER A 10 4.29 8.12 7.23
N ILE A 11 4.55 6.82 7.14
CA ILE A 11 3.69 5.76 7.71
C ILE A 11 4.49 5.11 8.83
N ILE A 12 3.96 5.18 10.06
CA ILE A 12 4.61 4.65 11.25
C ILE A 12 3.77 3.49 11.75
N PHE A 13 4.31 2.28 11.70
CA PHE A 13 3.68 1.11 12.32
C PHE A 13 3.97 1.09 13.82
N ASP A 14 3.01 0.66 14.62
CA ASP A 14 3.17 0.61 16.08
C ASP A 14 4.22 -0.42 16.51
N ASN A 15 4.38 -1.50 15.72
CA ASN A 15 5.47 -2.46 15.83
C ASN A 15 6.21 -2.61 14.49
N PRO A 16 7.21 -1.76 14.20
CA PRO A 16 7.84 -1.68 12.88
C PRO A 16 8.69 -2.90 12.51
N THR A 17 9.11 -3.69 13.51
CA THR A 17 9.88 -4.94 13.32
C THR A 17 9.03 -6.18 13.60
N GLY A 18 7.72 -6.01 13.79
CA GLY A 18 6.80 -7.09 14.07
C GLY A 18 6.68 -8.07 12.91
N ILE A 19 6.56 -9.35 13.24
CA ILE A 19 6.19 -10.40 12.29
C ILE A 19 4.70 -10.65 12.45
N TYR A 20 3.95 -10.51 11.36
CA TYR A 20 2.49 -10.61 11.35
C TYR A 20 2.06 -11.91 10.67
N ALA A 21 1.17 -12.66 11.33
CA ALA A 21 0.58 -13.89 10.82
C ALA A 21 -0.86 -13.61 10.33
N PRO A 22 -1.50 -14.55 9.61
CA PRO A 22 -2.92 -14.42 9.29
C PRO A 22 -3.76 -14.18 10.55
N GLY A 23 -4.61 -13.14 10.52
CA GLY A 23 -5.43 -12.73 11.67
C GLY A 23 -4.74 -11.80 12.67
N SER A 24 -3.44 -11.53 12.53
CA SER A 24 -2.77 -10.51 13.34
C SER A 24 -3.31 -9.12 13.04
N LEU A 25 -3.43 -8.29 14.08
CA LEU A 25 -3.76 -6.88 13.94
C LEU A 25 -2.52 -6.09 13.56
N LEU A 26 -2.62 -5.29 12.49
CA LEU A 26 -1.60 -4.34 12.06
C LEU A 26 -2.13 -2.93 12.29
N THR A 27 -1.45 -2.16 13.15
CA THR A 27 -1.83 -0.79 13.50
C THR A 27 -0.68 0.19 13.24
N GLY A 28 -1.04 1.46 13.08
CA GLY A 28 -0.08 2.52 12.83
C GLY A 28 -0.75 3.86 12.56
N THR A 29 0.09 4.86 12.31
CA THR A 29 -0.30 6.25 12.05
C THR A 29 0.28 6.74 10.73
N VAL A 30 -0.52 7.49 9.98
CA VAL A 30 -0.07 8.22 8.79
C VAL A 30 0.09 9.69 9.13
N ILE A 31 1.29 10.22 8.91
CA ILE A 31 1.64 11.61 9.14
C ILE A 31 1.86 12.28 7.78
N ILE A 32 1.17 13.40 7.55
CA ILE A 32 1.31 14.21 6.34
C ILE A 32 1.60 15.64 6.75
N ILE A 33 2.79 16.13 6.39
CA ILE A 33 3.21 17.51 6.63
C ILE A 33 3.13 18.27 5.31
N LEU A 34 2.26 19.28 5.27
CA LEU A 34 2.08 20.14 4.10
C LEU A 34 2.79 21.48 4.33
N SER A 35 3.66 21.87 3.40
CA SER A 35 4.35 23.17 3.48
C SER A 35 3.46 24.34 3.07
N LYS A 36 2.34 24.07 2.39
CA LYS A 36 1.30 25.04 1.99
C LYS A 36 -0.07 24.35 1.98
N PRO A 37 -1.18 25.10 2.16
CA PRO A 37 -2.52 24.54 2.04
C PRO A 37 -2.72 23.83 0.69
N LYS A 38 -3.22 22.59 0.74
CA LYS A 38 -3.57 21.81 -0.47
C LYS A 38 -5.02 21.34 -0.39
N LYS A 39 -5.75 21.51 -1.50
CA LYS A 39 -7.11 20.99 -1.64
C LYS A 39 -7.05 19.53 -2.04
N SER A 40 -7.38 18.65 -1.10
CA SER A 40 -7.44 17.20 -1.30
C SER A 40 -8.86 16.68 -1.13
N ARG A 41 -9.29 15.75 -1.99
CA ARG A 41 -10.62 15.15 -1.93
C ARG A 41 -10.74 14.06 -0.86
N ARG A 42 -9.67 13.28 -0.67
CA ARG A 42 -9.54 12.24 0.35
C ARG A 42 -8.09 11.81 0.47
N ILE A 43 -7.75 11.19 1.58
CA ILE A 43 -6.52 10.42 1.76
C ILE A 43 -6.93 8.96 1.95
N THR A 44 -6.28 8.07 1.20
CA THR A 44 -6.52 6.63 1.25
C THR A 44 -5.21 5.91 1.48
N ILE A 45 -5.22 4.90 2.35
CA ILE A 45 -4.12 3.95 2.49
C ILE A 45 -4.47 2.72 1.67
N HIS A 46 -3.51 2.24 0.88
CA HIS A 46 -3.64 0.98 0.15
C HIS A 46 -2.60 0.00 0.68
N ALA A 47 -3.07 -1.05 1.35
CA ALA A 47 -2.25 -2.15 1.83
C ALA A 47 -2.28 -3.29 0.81
N TYR A 48 -1.10 -3.65 0.28
CA TYR A 48 -0.93 -4.71 -0.70
C TYR A 48 0.10 -5.73 -0.23
N GLY A 49 -0.22 -7.01 -0.34
CA GLY A 49 0.68 -8.12 -0.07
C GLY A 49 0.55 -9.16 -1.17
N HIS A 50 1.64 -9.50 -1.83
CA HIS A 50 1.65 -10.51 -2.89
C HIS A 50 2.96 -11.29 -2.89
N ALA A 51 2.90 -12.55 -3.33
CA ALA A 51 4.08 -13.32 -3.72
C ALA A 51 4.20 -13.33 -5.24
N LYS A 52 5.43 -13.26 -5.72
CA LYS A 52 5.78 -13.51 -7.12
C LYS A 52 6.78 -14.66 -7.15
N THR A 53 6.47 -15.69 -7.91
CA THR A 53 7.37 -16.81 -8.18
C THR A 53 7.68 -16.84 -9.67
N GLY A 54 8.85 -17.36 -10.00
CA GLY A 54 9.22 -17.59 -11.39
C GLY A 54 10.34 -18.61 -11.47
N PHE A 55 10.30 -19.41 -12.53
CA PHE A 55 11.36 -20.36 -12.82
C PHE A 55 11.53 -20.46 -14.33
N THR A 56 12.73 -20.83 -14.73
CA THR A 56 13.07 -21.01 -16.13
C THR A 56 13.28 -22.48 -16.40
N LYS A 57 12.67 -23.00 -17.47
CA LYS A 57 12.78 -24.40 -17.87
C LYS A 57 13.21 -24.46 -19.33
N THR A 58 14.26 -25.24 -19.58
CA THR A 58 14.67 -25.56 -20.94
C THR A 58 13.87 -26.76 -21.42
N HIS A 59 13.28 -26.65 -22.59
CA HIS A 59 12.63 -27.74 -23.30
C HIS A 59 13.49 -28.14 -24.48
N TYR A 60 13.62 -29.44 -24.69
CA TYR A 60 14.33 -30.00 -25.84
C TYR A 60 13.30 -30.43 -26.87
N HIS A 61 13.37 -29.86 -28.08
CA HIS A 61 12.48 -30.19 -29.19
C HIS A 61 13.32 -30.22 -30.47
N ASP A 62 13.23 -31.30 -31.24
CA ASP A 62 13.89 -31.47 -32.55
C ASP A 62 15.35 -31.00 -32.58
N SER A 63 16.18 -31.51 -31.67
CA SER A 63 17.61 -31.16 -31.58
C SER A 63 17.93 -29.69 -31.23
N LYS A 64 16.94 -28.92 -30.77
CA LYS A 64 17.11 -27.55 -30.29
C LYS A 64 16.72 -27.45 -28.82
N ASN A 65 17.45 -26.60 -28.10
CA ASN A 65 17.12 -26.21 -26.73
C ASN A 65 16.39 -24.87 -26.76
N GLU A 66 15.17 -24.85 -26.25
CA GLU A 66 14.39 -23.62 -26.08
C GLU A 66 14.17 -23.35 -24.60
N GLN A 67 14.47 -22.14 -24.17
CA GLN A 67 14.39 -21.75 -22.77
C GLN A 67 13.11 -20.93 -22.53
N TYR A 68 12.26 -21.41 -21.63
CA TYR A 68 10.99 -20.77 -21.31
C TYR A 68 11.00 -20.24 -19.88
N HIS A 69 10.60 -18.99 -19.71
CA HIS A 69 10.41 -18.38 -18.40
C HIS A 69 8.94 -18.46 -17.98
N TYR A 70 8.68 -19.11 -16.85
CA TYR A 70 7.38 -19.20 -16.22
C TYR A 70 7.35 -18.26 -15.02
N SER A 71 6.24 -17.55 -14.84
CA SER A 71 6.04 -16.71 -13.65
C SER A 71 4.60 -16.80 -13.16
N CYS A 72 4.42 -16.65 -11.85
CA CYS A 72 3.13 -16.57 -11.19
C CYS A 72 3.15 -15.44 -10.16
N LYS A 73 2.06 -14.69 -10.07
CA LYS A 73 1.85 -13.69 -9.03
C LYS A 73 0.56 -14.03 -8.29
N LYS A 74 0.62 -14.10 -6.96
CA LYS A 74 -0.52 -14.35 -6.09
C LYS A 74 -0.65 -13.23 -5.07
N SER A 75 -1.79 -12.55 -5.07
CA SER A 75 -2.14 -11.57 -4.04
C SER A 75 -2.75 -12.25 -2.82
N TYR A 76 -2.35 -11.80 -1.63
CA TYR A 76 -2.85 -12.25 -0.33
C TYR A 76 -3.55 -11.13 0.45
N LEU A 77 -3.18 -9.88 0.18
CA LEU A 77 -3.74 -8.69 0.81
C LEU A 77 -3.95 -7.64 -0.28
N ASP A 78 -5.17 -7.10 -0.37
CA ASP A 78 -5.52 -5.99 -1.26
C ASP A 78 -6.66 -5.20 -0.63
N HIS A 79 -6.31 -4.21 0.19
CA HIS A 79 -7.28 -3.38 0.89
C HIS A 79 -6.99 -1.89 0.70
N CYS A 80 -8.03 -1.14 0.35
CA CYS A 80 -8.01 0.31 0.23
C CYS A 80 -8.93 0.92 1.28
N ILE A 81 -8.36 1.74 2.15
CA ILE A 81 -9.06 2.30 3.32
C ILE A 81 -8.99 3.83 3.24
N PRO A 82 -10.13 4.55 3.22
CA PRO A 82 -10.14 6.00 3.35
C PRO A 82 -9.84 6.38 4.81
N VAL A 83 -8.78 7.16 5.02
CA VAL A 83 -8.34 7.59 6.38
C VAL A 83 -8.63 9.06 6.66
N TRP A 84 -8.91 9.84 5.61
CA TRP A 84 -9.35 11.22 5.75
C TRP A 84 -10.19 11.65 4.56
N LYS A 85 -11.24 12.42 4.82
CA LYS A 85 -12.01 13.17 3.83
C LYS A 85 -12.25 14.58 4.39
N PRO A 86 -12.32 15.63 3.56
CA PRO A 86 -12.72 16.95 4.03
C PRO A 86 -14.16 16.87 4.58
N SER A 87 -14.44 17.53 5.70
CA SER A 87 -15.81 17.67 6.18
C SER A 87 -16.56 18.59 5.21
N ASN A 88 -17.48 18.03 4.43
CA ASN A 88 -18.46 18.86 3.75
C ASN A 88 -19.34 19.47 4.86
N GLY A 89 -19.53 20.80 4.88
CA GLY A 89 -20.30 21.50 5.92
C GLY A 89 -21.79 21.16 6.01
N HIS A 90 -22.22 19.98 5.52
CA HIS A 90 -23.60 19.54 5.39
C HIS A 90 -23.79 18.03 5.65
N GLU A 91 -23.00 17.39 6.52
CA GLU A 91 -23.27 16.00 6.93
C GLU A 91 -23.67 16.01 8.41
N LYS A 92 -24.98 15.81 8.66
CA LYS A 92 -25.52 15.46 9.98
C LYS A 92 -24.83 14.17 10.41
N GLU A 93 -24.30 14.18 11.61
CA GLU A 93 -23.72 13.03 12.31
C GLU A 93 -24.81 11.96 12.48
N GLU A 94 -24.87 11.03 11.53
CA GLU A 94 -25.62 9.78 11.72
C GLU A 94 -24.72 8.84 12.51
N LEU A 95 -24.86 8.90 13.84
CA LEU A 95 -24.42 7.84 14.73
C LEU A 95 -25.08 6.54 14.27
N GLN A 96 -24.29 5.60 13.78
CA GLN A 96 -24.72 4.20 13.67
C GLN A 96 -24.38 3.45 14.96
N PRO A 97 -25.24 2.49 15.36
CA PRO A 97 -25.40 2.00 16.74
C PRO A 97 -24.20 1.23 17.29
#